data_AF-A0A831P2K6-F1
#
_entry.id   AF-A0A831P2K6-F1
#
_cell.length_a   1.000
_cell.length_b   1.000
_cell.length_c   1.000
_cell.angle_alpha   90.00
_cell.angle_beta   90.00
_cell.angle_gamma   90.00
#
_symmetry.space_group_name_H-M   'P 1'
#
loop_
_entity.id
_entity.type
_entity.pdbx_description
1 polymer ?
#
loop_
_entity_poly.entity_id
_entity_poly.type
_entity_poly.pdbx_seq_one_letter_code
_entity_poly.pdbx_strand_id
1 'polypeptide(L)' 'AALDICWVASGRLEGFWEYYLHPWDTAAAIIILSEAGGKVTQIDNNPYSIFNKSILASNRLIHKSMKDVLIRKK' A
#
# COMPACT_ATOMS: atom_id res chain seq x y z
N ALA A 1 3.34 -9.89 0.75
CA ALA A 1 2.94 -8.66 0.03
C ALA A 1 1.86 -8.88 -1.04
N ALA A 2 2.10 -9.59 -2.15
CA ALA A 2 1.13 -9.64 -3.27
C ALA A 2 -0.28 -10.06 -2.84
N LEU A 3 -0.40 -11.15 -2.08
CA LEU A 3 -1.68 -11.64 -1.56
C LEU A 3 -2.33 -10.63 -0.61
N ASP A 4 -1.56 -10.03 0.29
CA ASP A 4 -2.04 -9.06 1.27
C ASP A 4 -2.64 -7.83 0.59
N ILE A 5 -1.97 -7.33 -0.46
CA ILE A 5 -2.47 -6.22 -1.27
C ILE A 5 -3.77 -6.62 -2.01
N CYS A 6 -3.86 -7.85 -2.52
CA CYS A 6 -5.10 -8.36 -3.13
C CYS A 6 -6.23 -8.55 -2.10
N TRP A 7 -5.91 -8.86 -0.85
CA TRP A 7 -6.88 -8.87 0.24
C TRP A 7 -7.36 -7.47 0.58
N VAL A 8 -6.51 -6.45 0.51
CA VAL A 8 -6.94 -5.05 0.59
C VAL A 8 -7.89 -4.70 -0.56
N ALA A 9 -7.54 -5.07 -1.79
CA ALA A 9 -8.38 -4.86 -2.96
C ALA A 9 -9.75 -5.56 -2.86
N SER A 10 -9.79 -6.72 -2.19
CA SER A 10 -11.02 -7.50 -1.97
C SER A 10 -11.81 -7.07 -0.74
N GLY A 11 -11.38 -6.04 -0.01
CA GLY A 11 -12.02 -5.60 1.23
C GLY A 11 -11.92 -6.58 2.41
N ARG A 12 -10.98 -7.53 2.36
CA ARG A 12 -10.69 -8.44 3.49
C ARG A 12 -9.76 -7.80 4.53
N LEU A 13 -8.93 -6.87 4.08
CA LEU A 13 -8.07 -6.03 4.90
C LEU A 13 -8.31 -4.57 4.51
N GLU A 14 -8.15 -3.64 5.45
CA GLU A 14 -8.33 -2.22 5.16
C GLU A 14 -7.03 -1.56 4.68
N GLY A 15 -5.87 -2.14 4.99
CA GLY A 15 -4.58 -1.67 4.51
C GLY A 15 -3.40 -2.59 4.80
N PHE A 16 -2.29 -2.28 4.14
CA PHE A 16 -1.03 -3.02 4.14
C PHE A 16 0.14 -2.03 4.02
N TRP A 17 1.23 -2.28 4.74
CA TRP A 17 2.45 -1.49 4.63
C TRP A 17 3.67 -2.39 4.87
N GLU A 18 4.77 -2.13 4.18
CA GLU A 18 6.02 -2.88 4.36
C GLU A 18 7.22 -2.11 3.80
N TYR A 19 8.42 -2.50 4.25
CA TYR A 19 9.69 -2.02 3.72
C TYR A 19 10.40 -3.12 2.91
N TYR A 20 11.27 -2.72 1.98
CA TYR A 20 12.21 -3.60 1.27
C TYR A 20 11.57 -4.73 0.44
N LEU A 21 10.41 -4.48 -0.16
CA LEU A 21 9.82 -5.39 -1.14
C LEU A 21 10.51 -5.29 -2.51
N HIS A 22 10.45 -6.38 -3.27
CA HIS A 22 10.92 -6.40 -4.64
C HIS A 22 9.80 -6.05 -5.63
N PRO A 23 10.14 -5.63 -6.86
CA PRO A 23 9.14 -5.27 -7.86
C PRO A 23 8.09 -6.36 -8.13
N TRP A 24 8.50 -7.64 -8.12
CA TRP A 24 7.59 -8.78 -8.34
C TRP A 24 6.57 -9.00 -7.21
N ASP A 25 6.85 -8.49 -6.02
CA ASP A 25 5.95 -8.62 -4.87
C ASP A 25 4.73 -7.68 -4.97
N THR A 26 4.82 -6.62 -5.76
CA THR A 26 3.81 -5.55 -5.77
C THR A 26 3.28 -5.21 -7.17
N ALA A 27 4.06 -5.43 -8.24
CA ALA A 27 3.74 -4.95 -9.58
C ALA A 27 2.33 -5.34 -10.05
N ALA A 28 1.96 -6.61 -9.94
CA ALA A 28 0.63 -7.08 -10.33
C ALA A 28 -0.46 -6.62 -9.35
N ALA A 29 -0.19 -6.69 -8.04
CA ALA A 29 -1.18 -6.44 -7.01
C ALA A 29 -1.60 -4.97 -6.94
N ILE A 30 -0.71 -4.03 -7.30
CA ILE A 30 -1.03 -2.59 -7.30
C ILE A 30 -2.02 -2.23 -8.40
N ILE A 31 -1.94 -2.87 -9.57
CA ILE A 31 -2.92 -2.68 -10.63
C ILE A 31 -4.29 -3.12 -10.12
N ILE A 32 -4.37 -4.33 -9.55
CA ILE A 32 -5.61 -4.87 -8.96
C ILE A 32 -6.17 -3.93 -7.89
N LEU A 33 -5.33 -3.46 -6.96
CA LEU A 33 -5.75 -2.51 -5.93
C LEU A 33 -6.27 -1.19 -6.52
N SER A 34 -5.62 -0.68 -7.56
CA SER A 34 -5.99 0.59 -8.20
C SER A 34 -7.34 0.48 -8.89
N GLU A 35 -7.59 -0.60 -9.62
CA GLU A 35 -8.87 -0.90 -10.26
C GLU A 35 -10.00 -1.13 -9.24
N ALA A 36 -9.68 -1.71 -8.09
CA ALA A 36 -10.61 -1.83 -6.97
C ALA A 36 -10.90 -0.49 -6.25
N GLY A 37 -10.31 0.63 -6.71
CA GLY A 37 -10.48 1.95 -6.10
C GLY A 37 -9.63 2.19 -4.86
N GLY A 38 -8.67 1.31 -4.57
CA GLY A 38 -7.72 1.48 -3.49
C GLY A 38 -6.75 2.65 -3.72
N LYS A 39 -5.84 2.84 -2.77
CA LYS A 39 -4.79 3.85 -2.83
C LYS A 39 -3.45 3.25 -2.42
N VAL A 40 -2.42 3.53 -3.22
CA VAL A 40 -1.03 3.17 -2.95
C VAL A 40 -0.15 4.42 -2.93
N THR A 41 0.76 4.52 -1.97
CA THR A 41 1.80 5.54 -1.87
C THR A 41 3.05 4.95 -1.22
N GLN A 42 4.13 5.70 -1.16
CA GLN A 42 5.19 5.49 -0.18
C GLN A 42 4.72 5.94 1.22
N ILE A 43 5.37 5.46 2.28
CA ILE A 43 4.99 5.81 3.66
C ILE A 43 5.09 7.33 3.91
N ASP A 44 5.97 8.03 3.20
CA ASP A 44 6.14 9.49 3.25
C ASP A 44 5.16 10.27 2.34
N ASN A 45 4.14 9.60 1.79
CA ASN A 45 3.14 10.13 0.87
C ASN A 45 3.64 10.50 -0.53
N ASN A 46 4.89 10.15 -0.88
CA ASN A 46 5.34 10.26 -2.26
C ASN A 46 4.62 9.24 -3.16
N PRO A 47 4.50 9.52 -4.48
CA PRO A 47 4.01 8.53 -5.43
C PRO A 47 4.79 7.22 -5.32
N TYR A 48 4.08 6.10 -5.41
CA TYR A 48 4.70 4.79 -5.38
C TYR A 48 5.17 4.36 -6.78
N SER A 49 6.35 3.76 -6.86
CA SER A 49 6.84 2.96 -7.97
C SER A 49 7.34 1.61 -7.43
N ILE A 50 7.32 0.58 -8.28
CA ILE A 50 7.77 -0.79 -7.95
C ILE A 50 9.26 -0.85 -7.54
N PHE A 51 10.02 0.22 -7.76
CA PHE A 51 11.43 0.34 -7.36
C PHE A 51 11.63 1.05 -6.01
N ASN A 52 10.57 1.51 -5.35
CA ASN A 52 10.65 2.17 -4.06
C ASN A 52 10.80 1.17 -2.91
N LYS A 53 11.48 1.61 -1.84
CA LYS A 53 11.79 0.79 -0.67
C LYS A 53 10.66 0.70 0.36
N SER A 54 9.56 1.42 0.16
CA SER A 54 8.41 1.39 1.05
C SER A 54 7.12 1.43 0.27
N ILE A 55 6.10 0.77 0.80
CA ILE A 55 4.75 0.78 0.27
C ILE A 55 3.76 1.01 1.41
N LEU A 56 2.71 1.76 1.11
CA LEU A 56 1.50 1.88 1.89
C LEU A 56 0.32 1.69 0.93
N ALA A 57 -0.46 0.64 1.14
CA ALA A 57 -1.65 0.28 0.38
C ALA A 57 -2.87 0.30 1.30
N SER A 58 -4.02 0.76 0.80
CA SER A 58 -5.26 0.80 1.60
C SER A 58 -6.51 0.88 0.72
N ASN A 59 -7.67 0.68 1.33
CA ASN A 59 -9.00 0.91 0.75
C ASN A 59 -9.34 2.40 0.45
N ARG A 60 -8.34 3.30 0.39
CA ARG A 60 -8.44 4.77 0.25
C ARG A 60 -9.00 5.51 1.48
N LEU A 61 -9.97 4.94 2.19
CA LEU A 61 -10.64 5.59 3.32
C LEU A 61 -9.71 5.81 4.51
N ILE A 62 -8.90 4.80 4.86
CA ILE A 62 -8.02 4.86 6.03
C ILE A 62 -6.58 5.28 5.71
N HIS A 63 -6.28 5.58 4.45
CA HIS A 63 -4.90 5.81 3.98
C HIS A 63 -4.19 6.92 4.76
N LYS A 64 -4.89 8.03 5.01
CA LYS A 64 -4.36 9.17 5.75
C LYS A 64 -4.08 8.79 7.21
N SER A 65 -5.03 8.12 7.86
CA SER A 65 -4.89 7.69 9.26
C SER A 65 -3.74 6.71 9.44
N MET A 66 -3.58 5.73 8.54
CA MET A 66 -2.44 4.81 8.56
C MET A 66 -1.12 5.57 8.45
N LYS A 67 -1.02 6.48 7.49
CA LYS A 67 0.16 7.32 7.31
C LYS A 67 0.50 8.11 8.57
N ASP A 68 -0.49 8.76 9.17
CA ASP A 68 -0.29 9.60 10.36
C ASP A 68 0.22 8.77 11.56
N VAL A 69 -0.16 7.49 11.67
CA VAL A 69 0.39 6.55 12.65
C VAL A 69 1.83 6.13 12.31
N LEU A 70 2.11 5.82 11.04
CA LEU A 70 3.44 5.36 10.60
C LEU A 70 4.52 6.44 10.64
N ILE A 71 4.15 7.70 10.39
CA ILE A 71 5.08 8.85 10.42
C ILE A 71 5.34 9.34 11.85
N ARG A 72 4.51 8.93 12.82
CA ARG A 72 4.61 9.39 14.21
C ARG A 72 5.96 8.97 14.80
N LYS A 73 6.94 9.87 14.75
CA LYS A 73 8.21 9.73 15.46
C LYS A 73 7.91 9.59 16.95
N LYS A 74 8.52 8.60 17.60
CA LYS A 74 8.68 8.59 19.06
C LYS A 74 9.47 9.83 19.48
#